data_AF-A0A2A4SZU7-F1
#
_entry.id   AF-A0A2A4SZU7-F1
#
_cell.length_a   1.000
_cell.length_b   1.000
_cell.length_c   1.000
_cell.angle_alpha   90.00
_cell.angle_beta   90.00
_cell.angle_gamma   90.00
#
_symmetry.space_group_name_H-M   'P 1'
#
loop_
_entity.id
_entity.type
_entity.pdbx_description
1 polymer ?
#
loop_
_entity_poly.entity_id
_entity_poly.type
_entity_poly.pdbx_seq_one_letter_code
_entity_poly.pdbx_strand_id
1 'polypeptide(L)'
;TLLPDVAGRYVVSLRVTDEHGLVSDYRPGTDQLDEVAVFAKSINHLPVTRLLKEGGWRNSFLATNYAQFDQQQPLVITGLTRDSETYGPLRMDVVKLIADTYDPDGDTLSHLWNLISEPQGNRMELPTGAACNNGQSYDRLAETLEEYIDRVNGYREWTCDSFSLAPTEPGTYVFQYQTYDGSDFAGPFQTTVHAVRRENYPSLLLEASSDEYGKVGQSDGSDLVMQAVFPWMDTHAPDLKAESNYQDGYMVTRYFKLTAFGGDYRLMGVQTNSIKPEYEPRFWDETNQVEITDGYTIPQGGSVVVAFQVPISSDDPEEEVGCADINGSFHIDGHPDWTVTLSPFWTGSGSVCSD
;
A
#
# COMPACT_ATOMS: atom_id res chain seq x y z
N THR A 1 32.29 -7.31 30.05
CA THR A 1 31.08 -8.06 29.70
C THR A 1 30.27 -8.28 30.96
N LEU A 2 29.01 -7.85 30.99
CA LEU A 2 28.07 -8.19 32.05
C LEU A 2 27.41 -9.52 31.67
N LEU A 3 27.43 -10.49 32.57
CA LEU A 3 26.73 -11.77 32.43
C LEU A 3 25.67 -11.80 33.55
N PRO A 4 24.39 -11.58 33.23
CA PRO A 4 23.35 -11.62 34.24
C PRO A 4 23.24 -13.04 34.83
N ASP A 5 23.16 -13.13 36.14
CA ASP A 5 23.07 -14.37 36.91
C ASP A 5 21.62 -14.82 37.13
N VAL A 6 20.66 -13.90 37.06
CA VAL A 6 19.23 -14.13 37.27
C VAL A 6 18.42 -13.30 36.27
N ALA A 7 17.24 -13.78 35.90
CA ALA A 7 16.30 -12.94 35.16
C ALA A 7 15.85 -11.75 36.01
N GLY A 8 15.80 -10.55 35.42
CA GLY A 8 15.39 -9.34 36.13
C GLY A 8 15.97 -8.06 35.54
N ARG A 9 15.60 -6.93 36.15
CA ARG A 9 16.12 -5.62 35.78
C ARG A 9 17.45 -5.37 36.47
N TYR A 10 18.50 -5.22 35.68
CA TYR A 10 19.80 -4.72 36.09
C TYR A 10 19.84 -3.22 35.79
N VAL A 11 20.25 -2.41 36.76
CA VAL A 11 20.45 -0.97 36.58
C VAL A 11 21.93 -0.69 36.76
N VAL A 12 22.54 -0.09 35.76
CA VAL A 12 23.96 0.26 35.75
C VAL A 12 24.07 1.77 35.64
N SER A 13 24.83 2.38 36.54
CA SER A 13 25.24 3.78 36.45
C SER A 13 26.75 3.86 36.33
N LEU A 14 27.24 4.77 35.50
CA LEU A 14 28.67 5.02 35.34
C LEU A 14 29.04 6.34 36.01
N ARG A 15 29.87 6.24 37.04
CA ARG A 15 30.45 7.38 37.72
C ARG A 15 31.93 7.50 37.37
N VAL A 16 32.32 8.54 36.64
CA VAL A 16 33.72 8.84 36.33
C VAL A 16 34.18 9.97 37.23
N THR A 17 35.32 9.80 37.90
CA THR A 17 35.96 10.87 38.68
C THR A 17 37.25 11.26 37.97
N ASP A 18 37.43 12.55 37.69
CA ASP A 18 38.67 13.05 37.10
C ASP A 18 39.82 13.10 38.12
N GLU A 19 41.01 13.39 37.64
CA GLU A 19 42.23 13.53 38.46
C GLU A 19 42.16 14.67 39.51
N HIS A 20 41.19 15.58 39.39
CA HIS A 20 40.94 16.69 40.31
C HIS A 20 39.79 16.40 41.29
N GLY A 21 39.18 15.21 41.23
CA GLY A 21 38.07 14.80 42.10
C GLY A 21 36.68 15.21 41.61
N LEU A 22 36.54 15.76 40.40
CA LEU A 22 35.24 16.09 39.81
C LEU A 22 34.58 14.84 39.23
N VAL A 23 33.28 14.69 39.48
CA VAL A 23 32.52 13.50 39.12
C VAL A 23 31.60 13.80 37.93
N SER A 24 31.51 12.89 36.95
CA SER A 24 30.75 13.02 35.69
C SER A 24 29.22 13.08 35.83
N ASP A 25 28.69 13.06 37.05
CA ASP A 25 27.24 12.99 37.33
C ASP A 25 26.53 14.33 37.47
N TYR A 26 27.21 15.45 37.18
CA TYR A 26 26.62 16.75 37.43
C TYR A 26 25.81 17.27 36.23
N ARG A 27 24.52 16.90 36.15
CA ARG A 27 23.52 17.80 35.55
C ARG A 27 23.14 18.84 36.62
N PRO A 28 23.41 20.14 36.43
CA PRO A 28 23.06 21.14 37.42
C PRO A 28 21.55 21.14 37.69
N GLY A 29 21.13 20.72 38.89
CA GLY A 29 19.72 20.75 39.33
C GLY A 29 18.99 19.41 39.37
N THR A 30 19.63 18.28 39.01
CA THR A 30 19.02 16.93 39.16
C THR A 30 20.03 15.98 39.79
N ASP A 31 19.75 15.43 40.97
CA ASP A 31 20.56 14.36 41.62
C ASP A 31 20.45 13.00 40.90
N GLN A 32 20.14 12.99 39.59
CA GLN A 32 19.95 11.77 38.82
C GLN A 32 21.22 11.42 38.03
N LEU A 33 21.74 10.23 38.30
CA LEU A 33 22.75 9.56 37.49
C LEU A 33 22.13 9.19 36.14
N ASP A 34 22.91 9.22 35.06
CA ASP A 34 22.49 8.56 33.83
C ASP A 34 22.52 7.04 34.08
N GLU A 35 21.34 6.45 34.25
CA GLU A 35 21.14 5.02 34.47
C GLU A 35 20.81 4.31 33.15
N VAL A 36 21.46 3.16 32.93
CA VAL A 36 21.08 2.21 31.88
C VAL A 36 20.41 1.02 32.55
N ALA A 37 19.15 0.77 32.20
CA ALA A 37 18.46 -0.44 32.60
C ALA A 37 18.64 -1.53 31.53
N VAL A 38 19.07 -2.71 31.95
CA VAL A 38 19.16 -3.92 31.13
C VAL A 38 18.22 -4.96 31.74
N PHE A 39 17.36 -5.57 30.93
CA PHE A 39 16.46 -6.63 31.39
C PHE A 39 17.01 -7.98 30.94
N ALA A 40 17.36 -8.84 31.89
CA ALA A 40 17.72 -10.22 31.60
C ALA A 40 16.46 -11.10 31.68
N LYS A 41 16.26 -11.96 30.68
CA LYS A 41 15.14 -12.90 30.63
C LYS A 41 15.61 -14.31 30.94
N SER A 42 14.73 -15.12 31.52
CA SER A 42 14.98 -16.56 31.71
C SER A 42 14.68 -17.37 30.45
N ILE A 43 13.79 -16.86 29.60
CA ILE A 43 13.39 -17.41 28.30
C ILE A 43 13.20 -16.21 27.37
N ASN A 44 13.76 -16.29 26.17
CA ASN A 44 13.50 -15.34 25.09
C ASN A 44 12.53 -15.98 24.09
N HIS A 45 11.46 -15.29 23.70
CA HIS A 45 10.59 -15.72 22.62
C HIS A 45 10.97 -15.00 21.33
N LEU A 46 11.35 -15.75 20.30
CA LEU A 46 11.71 -15.14 19.01
C LEU A 46 10.58 -14.25 18.46
N PRO A 47 10.92 -13.14 17.80
CA PRO A 47 9.95 -12.30 17.11
C PRO A 47 9.12 -13.10 16.09
N VAL A 48 7.86 -12.73 15.97
CA VAL A 48 6.92 -13.31 15.01
C VAL A 48 6.70 -12.31 13.89
N THR A 49 6.95 -12.74 12.65
CA THR A 49 6.88 -11.87 11.46
C THR A 49 5.91 -12.41 10.42
N ARG A 50 5.16 -11.50 9.79
CA ARG A 50 4.49 -11.70 8.51
C ARG A 50 4.97 -10.65 7.51
N LEU A 51 5.38 -11.10 6.32
CA LEU A 51 5.75 -10.20 5.24
C LEU A 51 4.52 -9.87 4.40
N LEU A 52 4.32 -8.58 4.16
CA LEU A 52 3.17 -8.03 3.46
C LEU A 52 3.66 -7.11 2.34
N LYS A 53 2.84 -6.95 1.30
CA LYS A 53 3.10 -6.01 0.21
C LYS A 53 1.86 -5.17 -0.02
N GLU A 54 2.07 -3.90 -0.29
CA GLU A 54 1.03 -2.95 -0.66
C GLU A 54 1.43 -2.34 -2.02
N GLY A 55 0.48 -2.18 -2.94
CA GLY A 55 0.72 -1.50 -4.21
C GLY A 55 0.38 -0.01 -4.11
N GLY A 56 1.14 0.89 -4.71
CA GLY A 56 0.78 2.29 -4.91
C GLY A 56 0.61 3.15 -3.64
N TRP A 57 0.81 4.46 -3.79
CA TRP A 57 0.77 5.43 -2.68
C TRP A 57 -0.61 5.62 -2.03
N ARG A 58 -1.71 5.27 -2.73
CA ARG A 58 -3.09 5.42 -2.22
C ARG A 58 -3.85 4.13 -1.98
N ASN A 59 -3.38 2.96 -2.43
CA ASN A 59 -4.12 1.74 -2.07
C ASN A 59 -4.05 1.48 -0.56
N SER A 60 -3.07 2.03 0.16
CA SER A 60 -3.01 1.92 1.63
C SER A 60 -4.16 2.64 2.35
N PHE A 61 -4.84 3.58 1.71
CA PHE A 61 -6.04 4.21 2.27
C PHE A 61 -7.34 3.54 1.79
N LEU A 62 -7.35 2.93 0.59
CA LEU A 62 -8.59 2.54 -0.08
C LEU A 62 -8.81 1.03 -0.18
N ALA A 63 -7.76 0.21 -0.07
CA ALA A 63 -7.84 -1.24 -0.19
C ALA A 63 -7.13 -1.94 0.97
N THR A 64 -7.87 -2.79 1.68
CA THR A 64 -7.37 -3.60 2.80
C THR A 64 -6.61 -4.85 2.35
N ASN A 65 -6.47 -5.08 1.04
CA ASN A 65 -5.90 -6.30 0.51
C ASN A 65 -4.40 -6.15 0.22
N TYR A 66 -3.61 -7.05 0.81
CA TYR A 66 -2.18 -7.14 0.56
C TYR A 66 -1.91 -7.73 -0.82
N ALA A 67 -1.22 -6.95 -1.64
CA ALA A 67 -0.82 -7.34 -2.97
C ALA A 67 0.17 -8.51 -2.92
N GLN A 68 0.02 -9.48 -3.83
CA GLN A 68 0.97 -10.58 -3.92
C GLN A 68 2.12 -10.29 -4.89
N PHE A 69 1.89 -9.50 -5.94
CA PHE A 69 2.88 -9.20 -6.98
C PHE A 69 3.63 -10.45 -7.47
N ASP A 70 2.87 -11.52 -7.74
CA ASP A 70 3.38 -12.81 -8.19
C ASP A 70 3.44 -12.91 -9.73
N GLN A 71 3.66 -14.10 -10.26
CA GLN A 71 3.73 -14.32 -11.71
C GLN A 71 2.39 -14.10 -12.43
N GLN A 72 1.25 -14.20 -11.75
CA GLN A 72 -0.05 -13.99 -12.37
C GLN A 72 -0.46 -12.53 -12.27
N GLN A 73 -0.07 -11.82 -11.21
CA GLN A 73 -0.37 -10.41 -11.01
C GLN A 73 0.88 -9.58 -10.71
N PRO A 74 1.87 -9.54 -11.63
CA PRO A 74 3.13 -8.83 -11.40
C PRO A 74 2.91 -7.32 -11.30
N LEU A 75 3.82 -6.60 -10.66
CA LEU A 75 3.85 -5.14 -10.69
C LEU A 75 4.06 -4.65 -12.13
N VAL A 76 3.24 -3.70 -12.59
CA VAL A 76 3.40 -3.04 -13.88
C VAL A 76 4.34 -1.86 -13.73
N ILE A 77 5.46 -1.91 -14.45
CA ILE A 77 6.37 -0.78 -14.61
C ILE A 77 5.77 0.15 -15.66
N THR A 78 5.31 1.32 -15.21
CA THR A 78 4.67 2.32 -16.08
C THR A 78 5.61 3.45 -16.45
N GLY A 79 6.62 3.73 -15.61
CA GLY A 79 7.48 4.91 -15.74
C GLY A 79 6.73 6.23 -15.49
N LEU A 80 5.50 6.17 -14.99
CA LEU A 80 4.73 7.37 -14.64
C LEU A 80 5.36 8.06 -13.44
N THR A 81 5.48 9.38 -13.54
CA THR A 81 6.03 10.23 -12.49
C THR A 81 5.04 11.29 -12.07
N ARG A 82 5.12 11.69 -10.80
CA ARG A 82 4.44 12.86 -10.26
C ARG A 82 5.47 13.85 -9.75
N ASP A 83 5.32 15.11 -10.13
CA ASP A 83 6.23 16.16 -9.68
C ASP A 83 6.04 16.46 -8.19
N SER A 84 7.14 16.46 -7.45
CA SER A 84 7.27 16.94 -6.08
C SER A 84 8.04 18.25 -6.07
N GLU A 85 7.53 19.25 -5.35
CA GLU A 85 8.23 20.53 -5.15
C GLU A 85 9.61 20.34 -4.51
N THR A 86 9.80 19.29 -3.70
CA THR A 86 11.05 19.04 -2.97
C THR A 86 11.97 18.06 -3.68
N TYR A 87 11.40 16.99 -4.25
CA TYR A 87 12.18 15.86 -4.75
C TYR A 87 12.18 15.72 -6.28
N GLY A 88 11.46 16.59 -7.00
CA GLY A 88 11.29 16.46 -8.45
C GLY A 88 10.37 15.29 -8.80
N PRO A 89 10.57 14.62 -9.96
CA PRO A 89 9.69 13.56 -10.42
C PRO A 89 9.81 12.31 -9.53
N LEU A 90 8.70 11.89 -8.94
CA LEU A 90 8.58 10.70 -8.11
C LEU A 90 7.80 9.62 -8.84
N ARG A 91 8.24 8.36 -8.76
CA ARG A 91 7.59 7.24 -9.45
C ARG A 91 6.25 6.85 -8.82
N MET A 92 5.29 6.46 -9.65
CA MET A 92 3.93 6.08 -9.21
C MET A 92 3.71 4.56 -9.16
N ASP A 93 4.49 3.80 -9.92
CA ASP A 93 4.54 2.34 -9.92
C ASP A 93 5.34 1.80 -8.74
N VAL A 94 4.79 2.05 -7.55
CA VAL A 94 5.40 1.76 -6.26
C VAL A 94 4.89 0.44 -5.70
N VAL A 95 5.79 -0.34 -5.11
CA VAL A 95 5.45 -1.39 -4.15
C VAL A 95 6.05 -1.04 -2.80
N LYS A 96 5.24 -1.19 -1.74
CA LYS A 96 5.68 -1.07 -0.35
C LYS A 96 5.76 -2.45 0.26
N LEU A 97 6.92 -2.78 0.83
CA LEU A 97 7.13 -4.00 1.60
C LEU A 97 7.01 -3.67 3.08
N ILE A 98 6.30 -4.51 3.82
CA ILE A 98 6.03 -4.32 5.25
C ILE A 98 6.34 -5.62 5.97
N ALA A 99 7.06 -5.51 7.08
CA ALA A 99 7.22 -6.58 8.04
C ALA A 99 6.28 -6.33 9.21
N ASP A 100 5.11 -6.95 9.20
CA ASP A 100 4.21 -7.00 10.34
C ASP A 100 4.84 -7.93 11.39
N THR A 101 5.69 -7.34 12.22
CA THR A 101 6.50 -8.04 13.21
C THR A 101 6.15 -7.55 14.60
N TYR A 102 6.00 -8.49 15.53
CA TYR A 102 5.94 -8.18 16.95
C TYR A 102 6.82 -9.14 17.75
N ASP A 103 7.31 -8.63 18.87
CA ASP A 103 8.01 -9.41 19.87
C ASP A 103 7.02 -9.87 20.95
N PRO A 104 6.88 -11.19 21.22
CA PRO A 104 5.95 -11.68 22.25
C PRO A 104 6.27 -11.21 23.67
N ASP A 105 7.51 -10.83 23.94
CA ASP A 105 7.95 -10.33 25.24
C ASP A 105 7.91 -8.79 25.32
N GLY A 106 7.61 -8.10 24.21
CA GLY A 106 7.52 -6.64 24.13
C GLY A 106 8.85 -5.93 23.93
N ASP A 107 9.89 -6.63 23.46
CA ASP A 107 11.18 -6.03 23.17
C ASP A 107 11.12 -5.03 21.99
N THR A 108 12.04 -4.08 21.99
CA THR A 108 12.21 -3.17 20.85
C THR A 108 12.90 -3.90 19.71
N LEU A 109 12.27 -3.90 18.55
CA LEU A 109 12.78 -4.60 17.37
C LEU A 109 13.70 -3.71 16.54
N SER A 110 14.74 -4.33 16.00
CA SER A 110 15.54 -3.81 14.90
C SER A 110 15.21 -4.59 13.63
N HIS A 111 15.20 -3.90 12.49
CA HIS A 111 14.77 -4.45 11.20
C HIS A 111 15.94 -4.43 10.22
N LEU A 112 16.04 -5.45 9.37
CA LEU A 112 16.95 -5.44 8.23
C LEU A 112 16.31 -6.14 7.04
N TRP A 113 16.07 -5.37 5.98
CA TRP A 113 15.72 -5.84 4.66
C TRP A 113 16.95 -5.82 3.76
N ASN A 114 17.11 -6.83 2.90
CA ASN A 114 18.17 -6.92 1.90
C ASN A 114 17.57 -7.29 0.53
N LEU A 115 17.95 -6.57 -0.53
CA LEU A 115 17.67 -6.98 -1.91
C LEU A 115 18.75 -7.96 -2.37
N ILE A 116 18.43 -9.25 -2.40
CA ILE A 116 19.41 -10.32 -2.66
C ILE A 116 19.49 -10.71 -4.15
N SER A 117 18.46 -10.39 -4.94
CA SER A 117 18.45 -10.62 -6.38
C SER A 117 17.58 -9.57 -7.07
N GLU A 118 18.07 -9.02 -8.18
CA GLU A 118 17.35 -8.05 -9.01
C GLU A 118 17.71 -8.22 -10.50
N PRO A 119 16.86 -7.73 -11.42
CA PRO A 119 17.20 -7.70 -12.84
C PRO A 119 18.42 -6.81 -13.13
N GLN A 120 19.21 -7.21 -14.13
CA GLN A 120 20.37 -6.43 -14.56
C GLN A 120 19.95 -5.03 -15.04
N GLY A 121 20.67 -4.01 -14.59
CA GLY A 121 20.41 -2.61 -14.97
C GLY A 121 19.33 -1.92 -14.15
N ASN A 122 18.69 -2.63 -13.20
CA ASN A 122 17.77 -2.00 -12.27
C ASN A 122 18.51 -0.93 -11.44
N ARG A 123 18.02 0.30 -11.48
CA ARG A 123 18.56 1.40 -10.67
C ARG A 123 17.74 1.68 -9.41
N MET A 124 16.51 1.17 -9.33
CA MET A 124 15.45 1.70 -8.45
C MET A 124 15.27 3.23 -8.63
N GLU A 125 14.07 3.71 -8.43
CA GLU A 125 13.79 5.14 -8.45
C GLU A 125 12.96 5.55 -7.25
N LEU A 126 13.08 6.82 -6.87
CA LEU A 126 12.43 7.37 -5.68
C LEU A 126 10.91 7.28 -5.84
N PRO A 127 10.22 6.50 -4.98
CA PRO A 127 8.78 6.31 -5.09
C PRO A 127 8.02 7.55 -4.58
N THR A 128 6.78 7.69 -5.01
CA THR A 128 5.80 8.55 -4.31
C THR A 128 5.48 7.92 -2.95
N GLY A 129 5.88 8.60 -1.87
CA GLY A 129 5.63 8.17 -0.50
C GLY A 129 6.85 8.25 0.40
N ALA A 130 6.67 7.89 1.67
CA ALA A 130 7.77 7.82 2.63
C ALA A 130 8.66 6.62 2.30
N ALA A 131 9.75 6.86 1.57
CA ALA A 131 10.85 5.90 1.52
C ALA A 131 11.46 5.80 2.94
N CYS A 132 11.63 4.58 3.44
CA CYS A 132 12.54 4.36 4.55
C CYS A 132 13.93 4.74 4.08
N ASN A 133 14.40 5.92 4.46
CA ASN A 133 15.71 6.42 4.08
C ASN A 133 16.80 5.92 5.05
N ASN A 134 16.60 4.78 5.71
CA ASN A 134 17.46 4.26 6.79
C ASN A 134 17.66 5.26 7.93
N GLY A 135 16.56 5.93 8.32
CA GLY A 135 16.56 6.96 9.35
C GLY A 135 17.23 8.28 8.93
N GLN A 136 17.66 8.42 7.67
CA GLN A 136 18.27 9.64 7.15
C GLN A 136 17.19 10.59 6.60
N SER A 137 17.41 11.89 6.73
CA SER A 137 16.63 12.92 6.04
C SER A 137 17.52 13.65 5.05
N TYR A 138 16.93 14.25 4.02
CA TYR A 138 17.65 15.14 3.12
C TYR A 138 18.16 16.37 3.88
N ASP A 139 19.48 16.55 3.94
CA ASP A 139 20.13 17.74 4.50
C ASP A 139 20.74 18.59 3.38
N ARG A 140 20.06 19.70 3.08
CA ARG A 140 20.44 20.67 2.04
C ARG A 140 21.79 21.34 2.29
N LEU A 141 22.34 21.25 3.51
CA LEU A 141 23.66 21.79 3.86
C LEU A 141 24.78 20.75 3.68
N ALA A 142 24.44 19.46 3.68
CA ALA A 142 25.41 18.37 3.61
C ALA A 142 25.57 17.79 2.20
N GLU A 143 24.49 17.73 1.41
CA GLU A 143 24.49 17.17 0.05
C GLU A 143 23.52 17.92 -0.86
N THR A 144 23.72 17.79 -2.17
CA THR A 144 22.75 18.26 -3.17
C THR A 144 21.56 17.30 -3.26
N LEU A 145 20.44 17.78 -3.82
CA LEU A 145 19.26 16.94 -4.02
C LEU A 145 19.56 15.74 -4.95
N GLU A 146 20.39 15.94 -5.98
CA GLU A 146 20.80 14.89 -6.92
C GLU A 146 21.60 13.81 -6.20
N GLU A 147 22.60 14.19 -5.39
CA GLU A 147 23.38 13.25 -4.58
C GLU A 147 22.50 12.49 -3.58
N TYR A 148 21.53 13.16 -2.95
CA TYR A 148 20.56 12.53 -2.07
C TYR A 148 19.71 11.48 -2.81
N ILE A 149 19.17 11.83 -3.98
CA ILE A 149 18.34 10.91 -4.79
C ILE A 149 19.16 9.70 -5.25
N ASP A 150 20.37 9.94 -5.76
CA ASP A 150 21.27 8.86 -6.19
C ASP A 150 21.63 7.92 -5.04
N ARG A 151 21.89 8.48 -3.85
CA ARG A 151 22.14 7.71 -2.63
C ARG A 151 20.94 6.83 -2.26
N VAL A 152 19.72 7.38 -2.25
CA VAL A 152 18.50 6.63 -1.91
C VAL A 152 18.20 5.55 -2.97
N ASN A 153 18.34 5.85 -4.26
CA ASN A 153 18.16 4.88 -5.34
C ASN A 153 19.22 3.74 -5.27
N GLY A 154 20.41 4.06 -4.77
CA GLY A 154 21.49 3.10 -4.54
C GLY A 154 21.25 2.11 -3.39
N TYR A 155 20.22 2.28 -2.56
CA TYR A 155 19.98 1.37 -1.44
C TYR A 155 19.65 -0.06 -1.89
N ARG A 156 20.27 -1.02 -1.19
CA ARG A 156 20.00 -2.46 -1.28
C ARG A 156 19.73 -3.07 0.08
N GLU A 157 19.81 -2.27 1.13
CA GLU A 157 19.55 -2.65 2.50
C GLU A 157 18.67 -1.57 3.15
N TRP A 158 17.65 -1.98 3.90
CA TRP A 158 16.76 -1.06 4.62
C TRP A 158 16.60 -1.44 6.09
N THR A 159 16.69 -0.48 6.99
CA THR A 159 16.66 -0.70 8.44
C THR A 159 15.32 -0.38 9.10
N CYS A 160 14.25 -0.17 8.32
CA CYS A 160 12.91 0.06 8.84
C CYS A 160 12.04 -1.19 8.74
N ASP A 161 10.93 -1.21 9.46
CA ASP A 161 9.89 -2.23 9.37
C ASP A 161 9.21 -2.26 8.00
N SER A 162 9.18 -1.14 7.29
CA SER A 162 8.60 -1.01 5.96
C SER A 162 9.40 -0.07 5.06
N PHE A 163 9.35 -0.31 3.75
CA PHE A 163 9.95 0.58 2.76
C PHE A 163 9.23 0.48 1.42
N SER A 164 9.28 1.56 0.64
CA SER A 164 8.73 1.62 -0.71
C SER A 164 9.84 1.58 -1.74
N LEU A 165 9.57 0.99 -2.91
CA LEU A 165 10.48 0.95 -4.05
C LEU A 165 9.72 1.10 -5.36
N ALA A 166 10.37 1.65 -6.38
CA ALA A 166 9.89 1.70 -7.75
C ALA A 166 10.93 1.06 -8.67
N PRO A 167 10.70 -0.17 -9.16
CA PRO A 167 11.65 -0.86 -10.03
C PRO A 167 11.72 -0.22 -11.42
N THR A 168 12.89 -0.30 -12.06
CA THR A 168 13.08 0.26 -13.41
C THR A 168 13.16 -0.79 -14.50
N GLU A 169 13.40 -2.05 -14.14
CA GLU A 169 13.58 -3.14 -15.09
C GLU A 169 12.62 -4.30 -14.81
N PRO A 170 12.05 -4.94 -15.84
CA PRO A 170 11.20 -6.10 -15.63
C PRO A 170 12.01 -7.30 -15.14
N GLY A 171 11.40 -8.12 -14.29
CA GLY A 171 11.95 -9.38 -13.81
C GLY A 171 11.53 -9.69 -12.38
N THR A 172 12.31 -10.54 -11.70
CA THR A 172 12.04 -10.95 -10.33
C THR A 172 13.01 -10.31 -9.37
N TYR A 173 12.46 -9.60 -8.40
CA TYR A 173 13.15 -9.04 -7.26
C TYR A 173 12.96 -9.98 -6.06
N VAL A 174 14.04 -10.33 -5.39
CA VAL A 174 14.00 -11.21 -4.21
C VAL A 174 14.53 -10.42 -3.02
N PHE A 175 13.70 -10.29 -2.00
CA PHE A 175 14.02 -9.60 -0.77
C PHE A 175 14.15 -10.60 0.36
N GLN A 176 15.09 -10.34 1.25
CA GLN A 176 15.28 -11.04 2.50
C GLN A 176 15.02 -10.09 3.66
N TYR A 177 14.31 -10.56 4.69
CA TYR A 177 14.05 -9.80 5.90
C TYR A 177 14.54 -10.57 7.12
N GLN A 178 15.11 -9.88 8.08
CA GLN A 178 15.39 -10.40 9.40
C GLN A 178 15.13 -9.31 10.45
N THR A 179 14.87 -9.75 11.67
CA THR A 179 14.60 -8.85 12.79
C THR A 179 15.35 -9.34 14.03
N TYR A 180 15.73 -8.39 14.88
CA TYR A 180 16.49 -8.63 16.11
C TYR A 180 15.76 -7.97 17.28
N ASP A 181 15.52 -8.72 18.35
CA ASP A 181 14.85 -8.26 19.56
C ASP A 181 15.79 -7.69 20.63
N GLY A 182 17.10 -7.73 20.40
CA GLY A 182 18.10 -7.39 21.42
C GLY A 182 18.87 -8.59 21.95
N SER A 183 18.40 -9.81 21.69
CA SER A 183 18.97 -11.09 22.11
C SER A 183 19.19 -12.07 20.95
N ASP A 184 18.16 -12.29 20.13
CA ASP A 184 18.14 -13.28 19.05
C ASP A 184 17.60 -12.69 17.74
N PHE A 185 17.93 -13.36 16.63
CA PHE A 185 17.39 -13.03 15.30
C PHE A 185 16.22 -13.96 14.94
N ALA A 186 15.14 -13.38 14.42
CA ALA A 186 14.15 -14.12 13.65
C ALA A 186 14.35 -13.90 12.14
N GLY A 187 14.24 -14.97 11.36
CA GLY A 187 14.52 -15.01 9.93
C GLY A 187 15.77 -15.82 9.58
N PRO A 188 16.29 -15.72 8.34
CA PRO A 188 15.80 -14.84 7.29
C PRO A 188 14.46 -15.29 6.70
N PHE A 189 13.53 -14.36 6.57
CA PHE A 189 12.30 -14.49 5.79
C PHE A 189 12.57 -14.02 4.36
N GLN A 190 11.84 -14.53 3.37
CA GLN A 190 11.99 -14.11 1.99
C GLN A 190 10.66 -13.75 1.36
N THR A 191 10.68 -12.78 0.46
CA THR A 191 9.53 -12.41 -0.36
C THR A 191 9.99 -11.98 -1.75
N THR A 192 9.14 -12.17 -2.76
CA THR A 192 9.45 -11.84 -4.15
C THR A 192 8.51 -10.78 -4.70
N VAL A 193 9.00 -9.92 -5.58
CA VAL A 193 8.18 -9.04 -6.41
C VAL A 193 8.48 -9.37 -7.86
N HIS A 194 7.47 -9.79 -8.60
CA HIS A 194 7.56 -9.91 -10.05
C HIS A 194 7.15 -8.57 -10.66
N ALA A 195 7.95 -8.04 -11.57
CA ALA A 195 7.66 -6.80 -12.27
C ALA A 195 7.73 -7.03 -13.78
N VAL A 196 6.82 -6.41 -14.52
CA VAL A 196 6.74 -6.53 -15.99
C VAL A 196 6.49 -5.15 -16.61
N ARG A 197 6.81 -5.02 -17.89
CA ARG A 197 6.25 -3.92 -18.69
C ARG A 197 4.78 -4.21 -18.98
N ARG A 198 3.96 -3.17 -19.12
CA ARG A 198 2.51 -3.29 -19.31
C ARG A 198 2.14 -4.21 -20.48
N GLU A 199 2.84 -4.11 -21.60
CA GLU A 199 2.62 -4.94 -22.79
C GLU A 199 2.89 -6.45 -22.59
N ASN A 200 3.63 -6.80 -21.53
CA ASN A 200 3.97 -8.18 -21.17
C ASN A 200 3.20 -8.67 -19.95
N TYR A 201 2.12 -7.98 -19.55
CA TYR A 201 1.31 -8.42 -18.43
C TYR A 201 0.70 -9.80 -18.75
N PRO A 202 0.77 -10.80 -17.85
CA PRO A 202 0.48 -12.18 -18.19
C PRO A 202 -1.01 -12.54 -18.08
N SER A 203 -1.84 -11.66 -17.51
CA SER A 203 -3.20 -11.99 -17.14
C SER A 203 -4.21 -10.85 -17.34
N LEU A 204 -5.21 -10.72 -16.46
CA LEU A 204 -6.16 -9.62 -16.40
C LEU A 204 -5.56 -8.49 -15.55
N LEU A 205 -5.22 -7.38 -16.19
CA LEU A 205 -4.73 -6.19 -15.50
C LEU A 205 -5.91 -5.36 -14.99
N LEU A 206 -5.92 -5.11 -13.67
CA LEU A 206 -6.83 -4.19 -13.03
C LEU A 206 -6.14 -2.84 -12.79
N GLU A 207 -6.79 -1.78 -13.24
CA GLU A 207 -6.29 -0.41 -13.22
C GLU A 207 -7.38 0.49 -12.61
N ALA A 208 -7.09 1.23 -11.56
CA ALA A 208 -8.02 2.16 -10.92
C ALA A 208 -7.46 3.58 -10.94
N SER A 209 -8.33 4.58 -11.00
CA SER A 209 -7.91 5.98 -10.91
C SER A 209 -7.32 6.26 -9.51
N SER A 210 -6.17 6.94 -9.44
CA SER A 210 -5.65 7.48 -8.18
C SER A 210 -6.48 8.63 -7.66
N ASP A 211 -7.10 9.34 -8.60
CA ASP A 211 -7.95 10.46 -8.32
C ASP A 211 -9.33 9.91 -8.01
N GLU A 212 -9.77 10.21 -6.80
CA GLU A 212 -11.08 9.90 -6.26
C GLU A 212 -12.22 10.27 -7.23
N TYR A 213 -11.95 11.25 -8.11
CA TYR A 213 -12.90 11.85 -9.04
C TYR A 213 -12.62 11.59 -10.53
N GLY A 214 -11.48 10.97 -10.89
CA GLY A 214 -11.03 10.85 -12.28
C GLY A 214 -11.69 9.68 -13.02
N LYS A 215 -12.26 9.92 -14.21
CA LYS A 215 -12.67 8.85 -15.12
C LYS A 215 -11.43 8.21 -15.72
N VAL A 216 -11.26 6.90 -15.54
CA VAL A 216 -10.08 6.19 -16.08
C VAL A 216 -9.98 6.42 -17.59
N GLY A 217 -8.99 7.22 -18.00
CA GLY A 217 -8.70 7.53 -19.39
C GLY A 217 -9.39 8.78 -19.97
N GLN A 218 -9.97 9.67 -19.15
CA GLN A 218 -10.71 10.84 -19.65
C GLN A 218 -10.09 12.22 -19.40
N SER A 219 -9.03 12.39 -18.62
CA SER A 219 -8.42 13.71 -18.43
C SER A 219 -7.21 14.04 -19.31
N ASP A 220 -6.92 15.34 -19.32
CA ASP A 220 -5.86 16.13 -19.94
C ASP A 220 -4.41 15.76 -19.57
N GLY A 221 -4.17 14.52 -19.13
CA GLY A 221 -2.88 14.01 -18.68
C GLY A 221 -2.70 14.06 -17.15
N SER A 222 -3.72 14.43 -16.39
CA SER A 222 -3.70 14.45 -14.91
C SER A 222 -4.25 13.17 -14.25
N ASP A 223 -5.03 12.35 -14.95
CA ASP A 223 -5.63 11.12 -14.40
C ASP A 223 -4.56 10.04 -14.31
N LEU A 224 -3.99 9.90 -13.13
CA LEU A 224 -3.03 8.85 -12.86
C LEU A 224 -3.78 7.53 -12.66
N VAL A 225 -3.69 6.66 -13.66
CA VAL A 225 -4.18 5.30 -13.57
C VAL A 225 -3.12 4.45 -12.84
N MET A 226 -3.50 3.89 -11.70
CA MET A 226 -2.63 3.01 -10.92
C MET A 226 -3.07 1.57 -11.07
N GLN A 227 -2.11 0.65 -11.04
CA GLN A 227 -2.41 -0.77 -10.93
C GLN A 227 -3.07 -1.05 -9.57
N ALA A 228 -4.17 -1.78 -9.61
CA ALA A 228 -4.68 -2.52 -8.47
C ALA A 228 -4.51 -4.03 -8.74
N VAL A 229 -4.69 -4.83 -7.70
CA VAL A 229 -4.50 -6.28 -7.76
C VAL A 229 -5.69 -6.98 -7.14
N PHE A 230 -5.97 -8.17 -7.62
CA PHE A 230 -6.96 -9.06 -7.06
C PHE A 230 -6.42 -9.85 -5.84
N PRO A 231 -7.28 -10.16 -4.85
CA PRO A 231 -8.63 -9.60 -4.69
C PRO A 231 -8.55 -8.09 -4.47
N TRP A 232 -9.43 -7.34 -5.12
CA TRP A 232 -9.53 -5.89 -4.95
C TRP A 232 -10.79 -5.57 -4.17
N MET A 233 -10.61 -4.88 -3.05
CA MET A 233 -11.70 -4.38 -2.22
C MET A 233 -11.54 -2.87 -2.16
N ASP A 234 -12.52 -2.15 -2.69
CA ASP A 234 -12.62 -0.71 -2.54
C ASP A 234 -13.63 -0.44 -1.42
N THR A 235 -13.11 -0.29 -0.20
CA THR A 235 -13.95 0.12 0.93
C THR A 235 -14.18 1.62 0.93
N HIS A 236 -13.40 2.37 0.16
CA HIS A 236 -13.51 3.82 0.10
C HIS A 236 -13.96 4.18 -1.31
N ALA A 237 -15.23 3.94 -1.58
CA ALA A 237 -15.94 4.77 -2.53
C ALA A 237 -16.64 5.94 -1.78
N PRO A 238 -15.97 6.77 -0.92
CA PRO A 238 -16.69 7.67 -0.03
C PRO A 238 -17.09 8.96 -0.74
N ASP A 239 -16.53 9.25 -1.91
CA ASP A 239 -16.85 10.44 -2.69
C ASP A 239 -17.46 10.02 -4.01
N LEU A 240 -18.57 9.31 -3.86
CA LEU A 240 -19.59 9.22 -4.86
C LEU A 240 -20.16 10.63 -5.07
N LYS A 241 -19.40 11.49 -5.78
CA LYS A 241 -19.92 12.77 -6.22
C LYS A 241 -20.97 12.49 -7.26
N ALA A 242 -22.15 12.99 -6.96
CA ALA A 242 -23.21 13.15 -7.92
C ALA A 242 -22.68 13.97 -9.11
N GLU A 243 -22.33 13.30 -10.20
CA GLU A 243 -22.21 13.98 -11.49
C GLU A 243 -23.63 14.41 -11.87
N SER A 244 -23.86 15.72 -11.99
CA SER A 244 -25.11 16.24 -12.51
C SER A 244 -25.18 15.93 -14.00
N ASN A 245 -25.72 14.75 -14.33
CA ASN A 245 -26.19 14.52 -15.69
C ASN A 245 -27.47 15.34 -15.83
N TYR A 246 -27.34 16.48 -16.52
CA TYR A 246 -28.34 17.55 -16.69
C TYR A 246 -29.71 17.10 -17.29
N GLN A 247 -29.91 15.79 -17.53
CA GLN A 247 -31.15 15.23 -18.11
C GLN A 247 -31.79 14.06 -17.34
N ASP A 248 -31.07 13.32 -16.47
CA ASP A 248 -31.57 12.04 -15.91
C ASP A 248 -31.41 11.88 -14.38
N GLY A 249 -31.15 12.97 -13.65
CA GLY A 249 -30.90 12.94 -12.20
C GLY A 249 -29.41 12.83 -11.86
N TYR A 250 -29.12 12.53 -10.60
CA TYR A 250 -27.74 12.38 -10.13
C TYR A 250 -27.30 10.93 -10.30
N MET A 251 -26.14 10.74 -10.92
CA MET A 251 -25.51 9.44 -11.01
C MET A 251 -24.19 9.48 -10.28
N VAL A 252 -24.06 8.50 -9.40
CA VAL A 252 -22.89 8.29 -8.61
C VAL A 252 -22.09 7.16 -9.26
N THR A 253 -20.81 7.39 -9.55
CA THR A 253 -20.02 6.44 -10.35
C THR A 253 -18.61 6.23 -9.82
N ARG A 254 -18.18 4.97 -9.75
CA ARG A 254 -16.78 4.58 -9.54
C ARG A 254 -16.23 3.89 -10.77
N TYR A 255 -15.10 4.37 -11.27
CA TYR A 255 -14.46 3.85 -12.49
C TYR A 255 -13.21 3.01 -12.18
N PHE A 256 -13.07 1.90 -12.90
CA PHE A 256 -11.83 1.15 -13.01
C PHE A 256 -11.76 0.50 -14.40
N LYS A 257 -10.60 0.02 -14.79
CA LYS A 257 -10.33 -0.57 -16.09
C LYS A 257 -9.83 -1.99 -15.92
N LEU A 258 -10.34 -2.87 -16.77
CA LEU A 258 -9.87 -4.24 -16.90
C LEU A 258 -9.25 -4.40 -18.30
N THR A 259 -8.01 -4.87 -18.38
CA THR A 259 -7.33 -5.18 -19.65
C THR A 259 -6.94 -6.66 -19.70
N ALA A 260 -7.46 -7.40 -20.66
CA ALA A 260 -7.26 -8.84 -20.80
C ALA A 260 -6.01 -9.16 -21.64
N PHE A 261 -4.85 -9.39 -21.02
CA PHE A 261 -3.63 -9.75 -21.78
C PHE A 261 -3.46 -11.26 -21.97
N GLY A 262 -3.71 -12.03 -20.91
CA GLY A 262 -3.41 -13.47 -20.84
C GLY A 262 -4.40 -14.41 -21.53
N GLY A 263 -5.56 -13.90 -21.95
CA GLY A 263 -6.63 -14.70 -22.54
C GLY A 263 -7.97 -13.98 -22.48
N ASP A 264 -9.04 -14.69 -22.81
CA ASP A 264 -10.41 -14.22 -22.59
C ASP A 264 -10.75 -14.36 -21.10
N TYR A 265 -11.38 -13.34 -20.53
CA TYR A 265 -11.82 -13.36 -19.13
C TYR A 265 -13.31 -13.14 -19.03
N ARG A 266 -13.98 -13.99 -18.26
CA ARG A 266 -15.42 -13.92 -18.04
C ARG A 266 -15.69 -13.47 -16.60
N LEU A 267 -16.51 -12.44 -16.44
CA LEU A 267 -16.96 -11.94 -15.15
C LEU A 267 -18.12 -12.80 -14.67
N MET A 268 -18.01 -13.33 -13.46
CA MET A 268 -18.95 -14.28 -12.86
C MET A 268 -19.40 -13.80 -11.49
N GLY A 269 -20.58 -14.25 -11.07
CA GLY A 269 -21.20 -13.84 -9.81
C GLY A 269 -21.40 -12.34 -9.71
N VAL A 270 -21.73 -11.68 -10.84
CA VAL A 270 -22.00 -10.24 -10.88
C VAL A 270 -23.24 -9.96 -10.03
N GLN A 271 -23.04 -9.26 -8.92
CA GLN A 271 -24.06 -8.98 -7.94
C GLN A 271 -23.96 -7.53 -7.48
N THR A 272 -25.10 -6.92 -7.26
CA THR A 272 -25.22 -5.61 -6.64
C THR A 272 -26.34 -5.66 -5.61
N ASN A 273 -26.24 -4.84 -4.57
CA ASN A 273 -27.22 -4.77 -3.49
C ASN A 273 -27.34 -3.34 -2.97
N SER A 274 -28.53 -2.97 -2.52
CA SER A 274 -28.78 -1.80 -1.69
C SER A 274 -29.90 -2.12 -0.71
N ILE A 275 -29.82 -1.58 0.51
CA ILE A 275 -30.93 -1.70 1.47
C ILE A 275 -32.07 -0.72 1.14
N LYS A 276 -31.83 0.27 0.29
CA LYS A 276 -32.84 1.20 -0.23
C LYS A 276 -33.28 0.75 -1.63
N PRO A 277 -34.49 0.21 -1.82
CA PRO A 277 -34.94 -0.35 -3.09
C PRO A 277 -34.95 0.64 -4.26
N GLU A 278 -35.03 1.94 -3.98
CA GLU A 278 -34.96 3.02 -4.97
C GLU A 278 -33.58 3.18 -5.61
N TYR A 279 -32.53 2.60 -5.00
CA TYR A 279 -31.21 2.57 -5.59
C TYR A 279 -31.01 1.24 -6.31
N GLU A 280 -30.76 1.34 -7.61
CA GLU A 280 -30.53 0.20 -8.50
C GLU A 280 -29.04 0.20 -8.92
N PRO A 281 -28.11 -0.17 -8.03
CA PRO A 281 -26.69 -0.24 -8.36
C PRO A 281 -26.45 -1.24 -9.48
N ARG A 282 -25.55 -0.90 -10.41
CA ARG A 282 -25.19 -1.77 -11.55
C ARG A 282 -23.74 -1.60 -11.96
N PHE A 283 -23.21 -2.61 -12.63
CA PHE A 283 -21.95 -2.50 -13.35
C PHE A 283 -22.24 -2.17 -14.82
N TRP A 284 -21.57 -1.15 -15.33
CA TRP A 284 -21.73 -0.66 -16.70
C TRP A 284 -20.38 -0.65 -17.40
N ASP A 285 -20.33 -1.15 -18.62
CA ASP A 285 -19.16 -1.04 -19.48
C ASP A 285 -19.28 0.22 -20.34
N GLU A 286 -18.51 1.24 -20.00
CA GLU A 286 -18.45 2.50 -20.74
C GLU A 286 -17.84 2.35 -22.14
N THR A 287 -17.03 1.31 -22.37
CA THR A 287 -16.37 1.12 -23.66
C THR A 287 -17.37 0.66 -24.72
N ASN A 288 -18.25 -0.28 -24.38
CA ASN A 288 -19.25 -0.80 -25.29
C ASN A 288 -20.66 -0.26 -25.03
N GLN A 289 -20.84 0.56 -23.99
CA GLN A 289 -22.13 1.14 -23.59
C GLN A 289 -23.19 0.06 -23.31
N VAL A 290 -22.81 -0.93 -22.50
CA VAL A 290 -23.69 -2.06 -22.13
C VAL A 290 -23.61 -2.36 -20.63
N GLU A 291 -24.68 -2.91 -20.07
CA GLU A 291 -24.67 -3.39 -18.69
C GLU A 291 -23.87 -4.70 -18.56
N ILE A 292 -23.00 -4.75 -17.56
CA ILE A 292 -22.22 -5.94 -17.21
C ILE A 292 -23.08 -6.86 -16.36
N THR A 293 -23.33 -8.05 -16.88
CA THR A 293 -24.12 -9.11 -16.23
C THR A 293 -23.31 -10.40 -16.10
N ASP A 294 -23.86 -11.40 -15.40
CA ASP A 294 -23.18 -12.68 -15.22
C ASP A 294 -22.80 -13.32 -16.57
N GLY A 295 -21.51 -13.56 -16.74
CA GLY A 295 -20.92 -14.08 -17.96
C GLY A 295 -20.46 -13.06 -18.99
N TYR A 296 -20.46 -11.77 -18.64
CA TYR A 296 -19.82 -10.73 -19.44
C TYR A 296 -18.36 -11.10 -19.75
N THR A 297 -17.94 -11.02 -21.01
CA THR A 297 -16.62 -11.49 -21.47
C THR A 297 -15.77 -10.34 -22.00
N ILE A 298 -14.53 -10.27 -21.53
CA ILE A 298 -13.49 -9.38 -22.04
C ILE A 298 -12.57 -10.23 -22.92
N PRO A 299 -12.57 -10.04 -24.25
CA PRO A 299 -11.73 -10.82 -25.15
C PRO A 299 -10.25 -10.48 -24.94
N GLN A 300 -9.37 -11.44 -25.23
CA GLN A 300 -7.92 -11.25 -25.20
C GLN A 300 -7.49 -10.05 -26.07
N GLY A 301 -6.62 -9.20 -25.52
CA GLY A 301 -6.19 -7.92 -26.08
C GLY A 301 -7.22 -6.79 -25.87
N GLY A 302 -8.42 -7.11 -25.40
CA GLY A 302 -9.48 -6.15 -25.11
C GLY A 302 -9.26 -5.39 -23.82
N SER A 303 -9.93 -4.25 -23.70
CA SER A 303 -10.06 -3.50 -22.45
C SER A 303 -11.48 -3.02 -22.28
N VAL A 304 -11.94 -2.93 -21.05
CA VAL A 304 -13.22 -2.32 -20.68
C VAL A 304 -13.01 -1.34 -19.54
N VAL A 305 -13.68 -0.20 -19.63
CA VAL A 305 -13.80 0.75 -18.52
C VAL A 305 -15.10 0.43 -17.81
N VAL A 306 -14.99 -0.12 -16.61
CA VAL A 306 -16.11 -0.50 -15.77
C VAL A 306 -16.49 0.68 -14.89
N ALA A 307 -17.77 1.04 -14.96
CA ALA A 307 -18.43 2.01 -14.11
C ALA A 307 -19.37 1.27 -13.15
N PHE A 308 -19.11 1.32 -11.85
CA PHE A 308 -20.12 0.96 -10.85
C PHE A 308 -21.01 2.17 -10.63
N GLN A 309 -22.24 2.10 -11.16
CA GLN A 309 -23.19 3.21 -11.21
C GLN A 309 -24.29 3.01 -10.17
N VAL A 310 -24.64 4.08 -9.48
CA VAL A 310 -25.80 4.16 -8.59
C VAL A 310 -26.66 5.34 -9.04
N PRO A 311 -27.83 5.09 -9.64
CA PRO A 311 -28.82 6.14 -9.91
C PRO A 311 -29.40 6.67 -8.60
N ILE A 312 -29.46 8.00 -8.43
CA ILE A 312 -30.01 8.65 -7.24
C ILE A 312 -31.08 9.66 -7.66
N SER A 313 -32.27 9.53 -7.07
CA SER A 313 -33.41 10.42 -7.34
C SER A 313 -33.51 11.62 -6.40
N SER A 314 -32.62 11.74 -5.42
CA SER A 314 -32.66 12.74 -4.35
C SER A 314 -31.95 14.04 -4.72
N ASP A 315 -32.44 15.15 -4.15
CA ASP A 315 -31.81 16.47 -4.22
C ASP A 315 -30.53 16.55 -3.35
N ASP A 316 -30.32 15.62 -2.41
CA ASP A 316 -29.13 15.49 -1.56
C ASP A 316 -28.50 14.08 -1.63
N PRO A 317 -27.71 13.80 -2.67
CA PRO A 317 -27.20 12.46 -2.95
C PRO A 317 -26.12 11.96 -1.99
N GLU A 318 -25.43 12.84 -1.25
CA GLU A 318 -24.30 12.46 -0.41
C GLU A 318 -24.75 11.87 0.94
N GLU A 319 -25.78 12.45 1.58
CA GLU A 319 -26.30 11.94 2.86
C GLU A 319 -27.00 10.58 2.69
N GLU A 320 -27.72 10.38 1.57
CA GLU A 320 -28.58 9.22 1.44
C GLU A 320 -27.86 7.93 1.01
N VAL A 321 -26.76 8.03 0.25
CA VAL A 321 -26.00 6.88 -0.27
C VAL A 321 -25.26 6.14 0.84
N GLY A 322 -24.68 6.88 1.79
CA GLY A 322 -23.95 6.28 2.93
C GLY A 322 -24.82 5.38 3.80
N CYS A 323 -26.11 5.68 3.88
CA CYS A 323 -27.08 4.90 4.64
C CYS A 323 -27.67 3.71 3.88
N ALA A 324 -27.41 3.59 2.58
CA ALA A 324 -28.08 2.61 1.75
C ALA A 324 -27.30 1.31 1.53
N ASP A 325 -26.17 1.13 2.25
CA ASP A 325 -25.32 -0.07 2.25
C ASP A 325 -25.21 -0.68 0.84
N ILE A 326 -24.82 0.19 -0.10
CA ILE A 326 -24.77 -0.14 -1.51
C ILE A 326 -23.52 -0.95 -1.75
N ASN A 327 -23.59 -2.13 -2.34
CA ASN A 327 -22.40 -2.89 -2.65
C ASN A 327 -22.49 -3.55 -4.02
N GLY A 328 -21.32 -3.85 -4.57
CA GLY A 328 -21.17 -4.51 -5.86
C GLY A 328 -20.01 -5.49 -5.81
N SER A 329 -20.19 -6.67 -6.40
CA SER A 329 -19.11 -7.65 -6.50
C SER A 329 -19.21 -8.52 -7.75
N PHE A 330 -18.06 -9.05 -8.15
CA PHE A 330 -17.93 -10.15 -9.10
C PHE A 330 -16.59 -10.85 -8.89
N HIS A 331 -16.42 -12.01 -9.51
CA HIS A 331 -15.15 -12.73 -9.60
C HIS A 331 -14.83 -13.10 -11.05
N ILE A 332 -13.61 -13.56 -11.30
CA ILE A 332 -13.16 -13.98 -12.62
C ILE A 332 -13.32 -15.49 -12.78
N ASP A 333 -13.91 -15.95 -13.89
CA ASP A 333 -14.03 -17.38 -14.21
C ASP A 333 -12.64 -18.03 -14.24
N GLY A 334 -12.52 -19.22 -13.64
CA GLY A 334 -11.24 -19.92 -13.44
C GLY A 334 -10.33 -19.35 -12.35
N HIS A 335 -10.64 -18.17 -11.79
CA HIS A 335 -9.90 -17.49 -10.73
C HIS A 335 -10.86 -16.95 -9.64
N PRO A 336 -11.48 -17.83 -8.83
CA PRO A 336 -12.51 -17.42 -7.86
C PRO A 336 -11.96 -16.54 -6.72
N ASP A 337 -10.65 -16.56 -6.48
CA ASP A 337 -9.93 -15.66 -5.58
C ASP A 337 -9.71 -14.26 -6.20
N TRP A 338 -9.91 -14.12 -7.52
CA TRP A 338 -9.82 -12.82 -8.19
C TRP A 338 -11.16 -12.10 -8.12
N THR A 339 -11.41 -11.50 -6.97
CA THR A 339 -12.67 -10.80 -6.70
C THR A 339 -12.51 -9.29 -6.83
N VAL A 340 -13.55 -8.61 -7.32
CA VAL A 340 -13.77 -7.18 -7.09
C VAL A 340 -14.90 -7.04 -6.10
N THR A 341 -14.71 -6.23 -5.07
CA THR A 341 -15.74 -5.89 -4.11
C THR A 341 -15.71 -4.39 -3.89
N LEU A 342 -16.85 -3.75 -4.13
CA LEU A 342 -17.05 -2.33 -3.93
C LEU A 342 -18.05 -2.18 -2.79
N SER A 343 -17.62 -1.52 -1.72
CA SER A 343 -18.43 -1.25 -0.55
C SER A 343 -18.12 0.19 -0.11
N PRO A 344 -18.88 1.20 -0.56
CA PRO A 344 -18.72 2.58 -0.14
C PRO A 344 -18.82 2.65 1.38
N PHE A 345 -17.71 2.96 2.04
CA PHE A 345 -17.67 3.23 3.46
C PHE A 345 -18.08 4.68 3.69
N TRP A 346 -19.09 4.87 4.53
CA TRP A 346 -19.47 6.19 4.99
C TRP A 346 -18.64 6.58 6.21
N THR A 347 -17.79 7.60 6.07
CA THR A 347 -16.95 8.14 7.16
C THR A 347 -17.69 9.15 8.03
N GLY A 348 -19.00 9.32 7.85
CA GLY A 348 -19.74 10.37 8.51
C GLY A 348 -19.75 10.22 10.03
N SER A 349 -19.17 11.23 10.68
CA SER A 349 -19.14 11.38 12.12
C SER A 349 -20.53 11.75 12.65
N GLY A 350 -21.44 10.78 12.77
CA GLY A 350 -22.57 10.87 13.69
C GLY A 350 -23.95 11.29 13.12
N SER A 351 -24.14 11.39 11.81
CA SER A 351 -25.50 11.34 11.23
C SER A 351 -26.05 9.92 11.43
N VAL A 352 -27.07 9.79 12.25
CA VAL A 352 -27.82 8.53 12.37
C VAL A 352 -28.65 8.43 11.10
N CYS A 353 -28.47 7.36 10.33
CA CYS A 353 -29.39 7.02 9.24
C CYS A 353 -30.81 7.03 9.79
N SER A 354 -31.63 8.00 9.38
CA SER A 354 -33.00 8.11 9.87
C SER A 354 -33.82 6.99 9.23
N ASP A 355 -34.39 6.12 10.06
CA ASP A 355 -35.33 5.05 9.67
C ASP A 355 -36.57 5.58 8.93
#